data_AF-A0A1Q3CB63-F1
#
_entry.id   AF-A0A1Q3CB63-F1
#
_cell.length_a   1.000
_cell.length_b   1.000
_cell.length_c   1.000
_cell.angle_alpha   90.00
_cell.angle_beta   90.00
_cell.angle_gamma   90.00
#
_symmetry.space_group_name_H-M   'P 1'
#
loop_
_entity.id
_entity.type
_entity.pdbx_description
1 polymer ?
#
loop_
_entity_poly.entity_id
_entity_poly.type
_entity_poly.pdbx_seq_one_letter_code
_entity_poly.pdbx_strand_id
1 'polypeptide(L)'
;ALSVIHMGLDEGMFVKVAYAAKEAWEILENNFKGAEKVKKVHLQTLRGKFESLHVKEPESISDYFTRVSYVTNQIKQFREKIEDARFIEKILRSLDSKLKLVGVAIEESNDTETMTFHQLMGSLQAYEER
;
A
#
# COMPACT_ATOMS: atom_id res chain seq x y z
N ALA A 1 -8.10 39.81 -3.55
CA ALA A 1 -8.17 39.22 -4.91
C ALA A 1 -9.62 38.94 -5.32
N LEU A 2 -10.34 38.00 -4.68
CA LEU A 2 -11.75 37.72 -4.99
C LEU A 2 -12.69 38.93 -4.86
N SER A 3 -12.50 39.76 -3.83
CA SER A 3 -13.28 40.98 -3.61
C SER A 3 -13.12 42.03 -4.73
N VAL A 4 -11.92 42.12 -5.31
CA VAL A 4 -11.60 43.07 -6.40
C VAL A 4 -12.24 42.62 -7.72
N ILE A 5 -12.27 41.31 -7.97
CA ILE A 5 -12.97 40.70 -9.12
C ILE A 5 -14.48 40.95 -8.99
N HIS A 6 -15.05 40.75 -7.80
CA HIS A 6 -16.48 40.96 -7.56
C HIS A 6 -16.93 42.41 -7.78
N MET A 7 -16.11 43.40 -7.40
CA MET A 7 -16.44 44.82 -7.59
C MET A 7 -16.32 45.30 -9.04
N GLY A 8 -15.61 44.57 -9.91
CA GLY A 8 -15.37 44.94 -11.30
C GLY A 8 -16.28 44.24 -12.32
N LEU A 9 -17.14 43.32 -11.88
CA LEU A 9 -18.06 42.57 -12.74
C LEU A 9 -19.47 43.13 -12.57
N ASP A 10 -20.13 43.44 -13.69
CA ASP A 10 -21.58 43.58 -13.68
C ASP A 10 -22.25 42.23 -13.41
N GLU A 11 -23.53 42.25 -13.07
CA GLU A 11 -24.29 41.06 -12.69
C GLU A 11 -24.27 39.97 -13.79
N GLY A 12 -24.30 40.37 -15.06
CA GLY A 12 -24.23 39.44 -16.20
C GLY A 12 -22.85 38.82 -16.38
N MET A 13 -21.77 39.57 -16.15
CA MET A 13 -20.40 39.06 -16.19
C MET A 13 -20.11 38.15 -15.00
N PHE A 14 -20.63 38.48 -13.81
CA PHE A 14 -20.50 37.62 -12.62
C PHE A 14 -21.14 36.25 -12.85
N VAL A 15 -22.35 36.19 -13.38
CA VAL A 15 -23.04 34.93 -13.69
C VAL A 15 -22.22 34.06 -14.66
N LYS A 16 -21.61 34.67 -15.69
CA LYS A 16 -20.75 33.95 -16.64
C LYS A 16 -19.50 33.38 -15.99
N VAL A 17 -18.82 34.17 -15.15
CA VAL A 17 -17.61 33.73 -14.42
C VAL A 17 -17.94 32.61 -13.43
N ALA A 18 -19.05 32.73 -12.69
CA ALA A 18 -19.50 31.72 -11.75
C ALA A 18 -19.84 30.40 -12.45
N TYR A 19 -20.48 30.47 -13.62
CA TYR A 19 -20.80 29.28 -14.42
C TYR A 19 -19.54 28.59 -14.94
N ALA A 20 -18.59 29.34 -15.52
CA ALA A 20 -17.33 28.79 -15.99
C ALA A 20 -16.48 28.18 -14.86
N ALA A 21 -16.46 28.82 -13.68
CA ALA A 21 -15.78 28.29 -12.50
C ALA A 21 -16.42 26.98 -12.01
N LYS A 22 -17.75 26.89 -12.04
CA LYS A 22 -18.49 25.67 -11.71
C LYS A 22 -18.17 24.54 -12.69
N GLU A 23 -18.19 24.79 -14.00
CA GLU A 23 -17.83 23.80 -15.01
C GLU A 23 -16.38 23.31 -14.85
N ALA A 24 -15.43 24.23 -14.64
CA ALA A 24 -14.04 23.88 -14.38
C ALA A 24 -13.90 23.01 -13.12
N TRP A 25 -14.64 23.32 -12.05
CA TRP A 25 -14.66 22.53 -10.83
C TRP A 25 -15.24 21.13 -11.04
N GLU A 26 -16.35 21.00 -11.75
CA GLU A 26 -16.97 19.70 -12.06
C GLU A 26 -16.05 18.83 -12.93
N ILE A 27 -15.36 19.42 -13.91
CA ILE A 27 -14.36 18.71 -14.73
C ILE A 27 -13.21 18.23 -13.84
N LEU A 28 -12.67 19.08 -12.97
CA LEU A 28 -11.60 18.70 -12.04
C LEU A 28 -12.08 17.57 -11.12
N GLU A 29 -13.23 17.74 -10.47
CA GLU A 29 -13.79 16.78 -9.54
C GLU A 29 -14.00 15.41 -10.20
N ASN A 30 -14.55 15.38 -11.42
CA ASN A 30 -14.75 14.14 -12.17
C ASN A 30 -13.44 13.46 -12.56
N ASN A 31 -12.43 14.23 -12.99
CA ASN A 31 -11.10 13.70 -13.32
C ASN A 31 -10.40 13.12 -12.06
N PHE A 32 -10.42 13.86 -10.94
CA PHE A 32 -9.82 13.39 -9.69
C PHE A 32 -10.59 12.22 -9.07
N LYS A 33 -11.93 12.19 -9.14
CA LYS A 33 -12.74 11.01 -8.75
C LYS A 33 -12.39 9.79 -9.59
N GLY A 34 -12.17 9.95 -10.90
CA GLY A 34 -11.71 8.89 -11.78
C GLY A 34 -10.33 8.37 -11.37
N ALA A 35 -9.39 9.28 -11.12
CA ALA A 35 -8.04 8.94 -10.65
C ALA A 35 -8.05 8.22 -9.31
N GLU A 36 -8.86 8.66 -8.34
CA GLU A 36 -9.01 8.00 -7.03
C GLU A 36 -9.65 6.61 -7.14
N LYS A 37 -10.64 6.43 -8.02
CA LYS A 37 -11.21 5.10 -8.31
C LYS A 37 -10.15 4.15 -8.88
N VAL A 38 -9.36 4.60 -9.84
CA VAL A 38 -8.28 3.80 -10.44
C VAL A 38 -7.23 3.45 -9.39
N LYS A 39 -6.80 4.43 -8.59
CA LYS A 39 -5.89 4.22 -7.46
C LYS A 39 -6.42 3.17 -6.48
N LYS A 40 -7.70 3.25 -6.12
CA LYS A 40 -8.34 2.28 -5.21
C LYS A 40 -8.36 0.87 -5.79
N VAL A 41 -8.70 0.70 -7.07
CA VAL A 41 -8.70 -0.62 -7.74
C VAL A 41 -7.28 -1.20 -7.81
N HIS A 42 -6.29 -0.38 -8.12
CA HIS A 42 -4.89 -0.81 -8.16
C HIS A 42 -4.38 -1.24 -6.78
N LEU A 43 -4.68 -0.46 -5.73
CA LEU A 43 -4.38 -0.83 -4.34
C LEU A 43 -5.04 -2.14 -3.93
N GLN A 44 -6.32 -2.34 -4.27
CA GLN A 44 -7.00 -3.61 -4.00
C GLN A 44 -6.34 -4.79 -4.71
N THR A 45 -5.88 -4.59 -5.94
CA THR A 45 -5.13 -5.62 -6.69
C THR A 45 -3.81 -5.95 -6.01
N LEU A 46 -3.07 -4.94 -5.53
CA LEU A 46 -1.81 -5.14 -4.81
C LEU A 46 -2.01 -5.84 -3.47
N ARG A 47 -3.07 -5.49 -2.72
CA ARG A 47 -3.44 -6.19 -1.48
C ARG A 47 -3.77 -7.65 -1.75
N GLY A 48 -4.55 -7.94 -2.79
CA GLY A 48 -4.83 -9.33 -3.21
C GLY A 48 -3.55 -10.09 -3.58
N LYS A 49 -2.62 -9.46 -4.32
CA LYS A 49 -1.31 -10.05 -4.61
C LYS A 49 -0.53 -10.35 -3.34
N PHE A 50 -0.47 -9.40 -2.40
CA PHE A 50 0.21 -9.57 -1.12
C PHE A 50 -0.40 -10.72 -0.30
N GLU A 51 -1.73 -10.79 -0.21
CA GLU A 51 -2.43 -11.86 0.50
C GLU A 51 -2.13 -13.24 -0.10
N SER A 52 -2.03 -13.33 -1.43
CA SER A 52 -1.70 -14.56 -2.16
C SER A 52 -0.23 -14.97 -2.10
N LEU A 53 0.66 -14.12 -1.56
CA LEU A 53 2.07 -14.48 -1.40
C LEU A 53 2.20 -15.63 -0.41
N HIS A 54 2.95 -16.63 -0.83
CA HIS A 54 3.43 -17.78 -0.08
C HIS A 54 4.79 -18.15 -0.63
N VAL A 55 5.61 -18.79 0.20
CA VAL A 55 6.87 -19.42 -0.23
C VAL A 55 6.53 -20.51 -1.24
N LYS A 56 7.17 -20.49 -2.40
CA LYS A 56 6.98 -21.51 -3.44
C LYS A 56 8.15 -22.50 -3.38
N GLU A 57 7.93 -23.76 -3.75
CA GLU A 57 9.08 -24.66 -3.99
C GLU A 57 9.45 -24.64 -5.49
N PRO A 58 10.74 -24.56 -5.88
CA PRO A 58 11.96 -24.58 -5.06
C PRO A 58 12.57 -23.17 -4.84
N GLU A 59 11.79 -22.21 -4.36
CA GLU A 59 12.24 -20.83 -4.12
C GLU A 59 13.06 -20.70 -2.84
N SER A 60 14.10 -19.86 -2.83
CA SER A 60 14.83 -19.51 -1.61
C SER A 60 14.07 -18.47 -0.76
N ILE A 61 14.41 -18.36 0.52
CA ILE A 61 13.86 -17.30 1.37
C ILE A 61 14.24 -15.91 0.86
N SER A 62 15.45 -15.74 0.34
CA SER A 62 15.86 -14.47 -0.27
C SER A 62 14.97 -14.06 -1.45
N ASP A 63 14.64 -15.00 -2.33
CA ASP A 63 13.76 -14.76 -3.47
C ASP A 63 12.32 -14.42 -3.03
N TYR A 64 11.81 -15.14 -2.02
CA TYR A 64 10.51 -14.86 -1.42
C TYR A 64 10.46 -13.44 -0.82
N PHE A 65 11.45 -13.05 -0.03
CA PHE A 65 11.53 -11.71 0.57
C PHE A 65 11.71 -10.61 -0.48
N THR A 66 12.36 -10.90 -1.62
CA THR A 66 12.44 -10.00 -2.76
C THR A 66 11.05 -9.75 -3.37
N ARG A 67 10.24 -10.80 -3.55
CA ARG A 67 8.84 -10.66 -4.03
C ARG A 67 7.97 -9.88 -3.03
N VAL A 68 8.09 -10.17 -1.74
CA VAL A 68 7.38 -9.45 -0.67
C VAL A 68 7.74 -7.96 -0.71
N SER A 69 9.03 -7.63 -0.80
CA SER A 69 9.51 -6.26 -0.88
C SER A 69 8.97 -5.54 -2.10
N TYR A 70 8.94 -6.21 -3.27
CA TYR A 70 8.42 -5.64 -4.50
C TYR A 70 6.94 -5.23 -4.39
N VAL A 71 6.08 -6.10 -3.84
CA VAL A 71 4.65 -5.78 -3.65
C VAL A 71 4.45 -4.69 -2.60
N THR A 72 5.18 -4.78 -1.48
CA THR A 72 5.11 -3.83 -0.37
C THR A 72 5.52 -2.42 -0.81
N ASN A 73 6.59 -2.31 -1.60
CA ASN A 73 7.05 -1.03 -2.12
C ASN A 73 6.01 -0.40 -3.06
N GLN A 74 5.33 -1.19 -3.89
CA GLN A 74 4.24 -0.68 -4.72
C GLN A 74 3.06 -0.16 -3.89
N ILE A 75 2.67 -0.85 -2.81
CA ILE A 75 1.62 -0.37 -1.91
C ILE A 75 2.03 0.96 -1.24
N LYS A 76 3.27 1.03 -0.74
CA LYS A 76 3.83 2.24 -0.12
C LYS A 76 3.87 3.44 -1.06
N GLN A 77 4.09 3.25 -2.37
CA GLN A 77 4.05 4.33 -3.37
C GLN A 77 2.71 5.06 -3.43
N PHE A 78 1.61 4.39 -3.09
CA PHE A 78 0.28 5.01 -3.03
C PHE A 78 -0.01 5.74 -1.70
N ARG A 79 1.01 5.91 -0.85
CA ARG A 79 0.97 6.47 0.51
C ARG A 79 0.10 5.68 1.49
N GLU A 80 -0.11 4.40 1.21
CA GLU A 80 -0.79 3.51 2.15
C GLU A 80 0.20 3.06 3.23
N LYS A 81 -0.19 3.24 4.50
CA LYS A 81 0.57 2.72 5.63
C LYS A 81 0.27 1.24 5.78
N ILE A 82 1.32 0.45 5.90
CA ILE A 82 1.25 -0.96 6.27
C ILE A 82 1.69 -1.03 7.73
N GLU A 83 0.86 -1.60 8.60
CA GLU A 83 1.22 -1.84 10.00
C GLU A 83 2.23 -2.99 10.06
N ASP A 84 3.43 -2.72 10.60
CA ASP A 84 4.55 -3.67 10.58
C ASP A 84 4.21 -5.01 11.27
N ALA A 85 3.47 -4.98 12.38
CA ALA A 85 3.03 -6.19 13.08
C ALA A 85 2.11 -7.08 12.21
N ARG A 86 1.05 -6.50 11.61
CA ARG A 86 0.14 -7.25 10.71
C ARG A 86 0.86 -7.81 9.49
N PHE A 87 1.86 -7.07 9.01
CA PHE A 87 2.68 -7.46 7.89
C PHE A 87 3.59 -8.65 8.23
N ILE A 88 4.23 -8.63 9.40
CA ILE A 88 5.05 -9.74 9.91
C ILE A 88 4.21 -10.99 10.14
N GLU A 89 3.07 -10.87 10.81
CA GLU A 89 2.14 -11.99 11.00
C GLU A 89 1.73 -12.61 9.67
N LYS A 90 1.47 -11.79 8.64
CA LYS A 90 1.10 -12.32 7.33
C LYS A 90 2.24 -13.10 6.67
N ILE A 91 3.48 -12.61 6.80
CA ILE A 91 4.65 -13.34 6.28
C ILE A 91 4.77 -14.69 6.97
N LEU A 92 4.68 -14.74 8.30
CA LEU A 92 4.75 -15.95 9.11
C LEU A 92 3.68 -16.98 8.72
N ARG A 93 2.43 -16.54 8.48
CA ARG A 93 1.33 -17.40 7.99
C ARG A 93 1.54 -17.93 6.56
N SER A 94 2.44 -17.33 5.79
CA SER A 94 2.68 -17.68 4.39
C SER A 94 3.94 -18.52 4.15
N LEU A 95 4.63 -18.86 5.24
CA LEU A 95 5.75 -19.80 5.23
C LEU A 95 5.28 -21.20 4.84
N ASP A 96 6.18 -21.95 4.21
CA ASP A 96 5.93 -23.35 3.85
C ASP A 96 6.00 -24.27 5.09
N SER A 97 5.75 -25.57 4.89
CA SER A 97 5.78 -26.55 5.97
C SER A 97 7.14 -26.70 6.65
N LYS A 98 8.25 -26.41 5.96
CA LYS A 98 9.61 -26.54 6.50
C LYS A 98 9.92 -25.41 7.48
N LEU A 99 9.47 -24.20 7.15
CA LEU A 99 9.73 -22.99 7.94
C LEU A 99 8.63 -22.71 8.96
N LYS A 100 7.51 -23.42 8.90
CA LYS A 100 6.38 -23.27 9.83
C LYS A 100 6.78 -23.43 11.30
N LEU A 101 7.67 -24.38 11.62
CA LEU A 101 8.14 -24.58 13.01
C LEU A 101 8.96 -23.39 13.52
N VAL A 102 9.78 -22.80 12.66
CA VAL A 102 10.55 -21.58 12.98
C VAL A 102 9.61 -20.40 13.16
N GLY A 103 8.61 -20.29 12.29
CA GLY A 103 7.57 -19.26 12.40
C GLY A 103 6.84 -19.31 13.73
N VAL A 104 6.41 -20.50 14.18
CA VAL A 104 5.76 -20.68 15.50
C VAL A 104 6.68 -20.27 16.63
N ALA A 105 7.96 -20.65 16.59
CA ALA A 105 8.91 -20.27 17.63
C ALA A 105 9.10 -18.73 17.74
N ILE A 106 9.07 -18.02 16.61
CA ILE A 106 9.14 -16.55 16.55
C ILE A 106 7.84 -15.92 17.08
N GLU A 107 6.67 -16.50 16.78
CA GLU A 107 5.39 -16.05 17.32
C GLU A 107 5.31 -16.24 18.85
N GLU A 108 5.75 -17.39 19.36
CA GLU A 108 5.72 -17.71 20.80
C GLU A 108 6.70 -16.85 21.62
N SER A 109 7.79 -16.35 21.02
CA SER A 109 8.73 -15.47 21.72
C SER A 109 8.26 -14.01 21.88
N ASN A 110 7.01 -13.70 21.51
CA ASN A 110 6.43 -12.33 21.49
C ASN A 110 7.22 -11.32 20.65
N ASP A 111 8.05 -11.77 19.71
CA ASP A 111 8.92 -10.88 18.94
C ASP A 111 8.14 -10.15 17.84
N THR A 112 6.94 -10.62 17.46
CA THR A 112 6.20 -10.13 16.29
C THR A 112 5.71 -8.68 16.37
N GLU A 113 5.50 -8.14 17.57
CA GLU A 113 5.07 -6.74 17.76
C GLU A 113 6.23 -5.73 17.63
N THR A 114 7.46 -6.17 17.92
CA THR A 114 8.66 -5.30 17.94
C THR A 114 9.66 -5.61 16.84
N MET A 115 9.56 -6.78 16.23
CA MET A 115 10.46 -7.24 15.18
C MET A 115 10.31 -6.38 13.94
N THR A 116 11.43 -6.14 13.29
CA THR A 116 11.47 -5.47 11.98
C THR A 116 11.48 -6.50 10.85
N PHE A 117 11.06 -6.07 9.67
CA PHE A 117 11.13 -6.90 8.46
C PHE A 117 12.53 -7.51 8.21
N HIS A 118 13.59 -6.73 8.45
CA HIS A 118 14.97 -7.19 8.24
C HIS A 118 15.41 -8.24 9.26
N GLN A 119 14.95 -8.12 10.51
CA GLN A 119 15.21 -9.13 11.54
C GLN A 119 14.51 -10.45 11.20
N LEU A 120 13.24 -10.40 10.78
CA LEU A 120 12.50 -11.59 10.35
C LEU A 120 13.20 -12.29 9.18
N MET A 121 13.59 -11.52 8.17
CA MET A 121 14.32 -12.03 7.00
C MET A 121 15.62 -12.74 7.41
N GLY A 122 16.42 -12.10 8.28
CA GLY A 122 17.67 -12.69 8.76
C GLY A 122 17.47 -13.98 9.56
N SER A 123 16.46 -14.03 10.43
CA SER A 123 16.13 -15.24 11.21
C SER A 123 15.74 -16.41 10.33
N LEU A 124 14.94 -16.17 9.28
CA LEU A 124 14.51 -17.21 8.35
C LEU A 124 15.65 -17.66 7.41
N GLN A 125 16.49 -16.73 6.94
CA GLN A 125 17.66 -17.05 6.12
C GLN A 125 18.69 -17.89 6.89
N ALA A 126 18.97 -17.53 8.14
CA ALA A 126 19.89 -18.28 8.99
C ALA A 126 19.42 -19.72 9.29
N TYR A 127 18.11 -20.00 9.16
CA TYR A 127 17.58 -21.34 9.26
C TYR A 127 17.65 -22.10 7.93
N GLU A 128 17.43 -21.44 6.80
CA GLU A 128 17.56 -22.04 5.46
C GLU A 128 18.99 -22.51 5.16
N GLU A 129 20.00 -21.81 5.68
CA GLU A 129 21.42 -22.16 5.53
C GLU A 129 21.92 -23.29 6.47
N ARG A 130 21.07 -23.79 7.39
CA ARG A 130 21.40 -24.88 8.32
C ARG A 130 21.05 -26.26 7.77
#